data_AF-A0AA96LE63-F1
#
_entry.id   AF-A0AA96LE63-F1
#
_cell.length_a   1.000
_cell.length_b   1.000
_cell.length_c   1.000
_cell.angle_alpha   90.00
_cell.angle_beta   90.00
_cell.angle_gamma   90.00
#
_symmetry.space_group_name_H-M   'P 1'
#
loop_
_entity.id
_entity.type
_entity.pdbx_description
1 polymer ?
#
loop_
_entity_poly.entity_id
_entity_poly.type
_entity_poly.pdbx_seq_one_letter_code
_entity_poly.pdbx_strand_id
1 'polypeptide(L)'
;MKNDGGEKRALEKAALKTFLSLYNRNHPIKYRLLYFQEKPDAVIQDARGNKLGVEITHCFYDSHEARRVLGRQHKVREEEEHAWETLDTLIAELNKLIRRKEEKKAHYVDHYPIALLIRNASLSFGMSDILKYREMLCKPGGAFTHVWFLSRDGTKDWLLTDLCEPKQAEPAGSADDSQTTGS
;
A
#
# COMPACT_ATOMS: atom_id res chain seq x y z
N MET A 1 -26.40 -15.94 -5.49
CA MET A 1 -26.57 -14.47 -5.56
C MET A 1 -25.23 -13.83 -5.20
N LYS A 2 -24.71 -12.95 -6.06
CA LYS A 2 -23.34 -12.39 -5.98
C LYS A 2 -23.17 -11.54 -4.72
N ASN A 3 -22.26 -11.94 -3.84
CA ASN A 3 -21.90 -11.22 -2.62
C ASN A 3 -20.55 -10.46 -2.77
N ASP A 4 -20.06 -10.31 -4.00
CA ASP A 4 -18.75 -9.74 -4.36
C ASP A 4 -18.54 -8.31 -3.80
N GLY A 5 -19.61 -7.52 -3.66
CA GLY A 5 -19.53 -6.16 -3.11
C GLY A 5 -19.26 -6.13 -1.60
N GLY A 6 -19.73 -7.13 -0.86
CA GLY A 6 -19.50 -7.24 0.58
C GLY A 6 -18.05 -7.62 0.91
N GLU A 7 -17.51 -8.57 0.15
CA GLU A 7 -16.13 -9.06 0.33
C GLU A 7 -15.10 -7.97 -0.02
N LYS A 8 -15.26 -7.29 -1.15
CA LYS A 8 -14.39 -6.16 -1.53
C LYS A 8 -14.39 -5.09 -0.45
N ARG A 9 -15.57 -4.70 0.04
CA ARG A 9 -15.69 -3.68 1.09
C ARG A 9 -15.12 -4.13 2.45
N ALA A 10 -15.19 -5.42 2.75
CA ALA A 10 -14.54 -5.99 3.94
C ALA A 10 -13.01 -5.92 3.83
N LEU A 11 -12.45 -6.23 2.65
CA LEU A 11 -11.01 -6.13 2.39
C LEU A 11 -10.50 -4.69 2.45
N GLU A 12 -11.28 -3.72 1.96
CA GLU A 12 -10.99 -2.29 2.06
C GLU A 12 -11.02 -1.81 3.52
N LYS A 13 -12.07 -2.18 4.27
CA LYS A 13 -12.17 -1.88 5.71
C LYS A 13 -11.00 -2.44 6.50
N ALA A 14 -10.59 -3.68 6.22
CA ALA A 14 -9.45 -4.31 6.85
C ALA A 14 -8.13 -3.57 6.52
N ALA A 15 -7.92 -3.21 5.25
CA ALA A 15 -6.74 -2.45 4.83
C ALA A 15 -6.67 -1.09 5.53
N LEU A 16 -7.78 -0.34 5.54
CA LEU A 16 -7.83 0.98 6.14
C LEU A 16 -7.64 0.94 7.67
N LYS A 17 -8.22 -0.06 8.34
CA LYS A 17 -8.04 -0.25 9.79
C LYS A 17 -6.57 -0.48 10.13
N THR A 18 -5.90 -1.37 9.38
CA THR A 18 -4.46 -1.64 9.55
C THR A 18 -3.65 -0.38 9.28
N PHE A 19 -3.94 0.33 8.19
CA PHE A 19 -3.30 1.60 7.86
C PHE A 19 -3.41 2.60 9.01
N LEU A 20 -4.62 2.91 9.47
CA LEU A 20 -4.84 3.89 10.53
C LEU A 20 -4.11 3.52 11.81
N SER A 21 -4.12 2.23 12.18
CA SER A 21 -3.39 1.74 13.36
C SER A 21 -1.89 1.97 13.27
N LEU A 22 -1.28 1.67 12.11
CA LEU A 22 0.16 1.83 11.90
C LEU A 22 0.55 3.30 11.74
N TYR A 23 -0.16 4.03 10.89
CA TYR A 23 0.09 5.44 10.62
C TYR A 23 0.01 6.26 11.91
N ASN A 24 -1.08 6.11 12.67
CA ASN A 24 -1.29 6.84 13.91
C ASN A 24 -0.34 6.42 15.03
N ARG A 25 0.32 5.27 14.95
CA ARG A 25 1.38 4.95 15.92
C ARG A 25 2.66 5.72 15.62
N ASN A 26 2.96 5.89 14.33
CA ASN A 26 4.27 6.36 13.87
C ASN A 26 4.32 7.86 13.50
N HIS A 27 3.18 8.54 13.32
CA HIS A 27 3.12 9.93 12.89
C HIS A 27 2.47 10.84 13.94
N PRO A 28 2.90 12.10 14.11
CA PRO A 28 2.31 13.02 15.09
C PRO A 28 0.87 13.41 14.71
N ILE A 29 0.60 13.63 13.42
CA ILE A 29 -0.74 13.90 12.91
C ILE A 29 -1.50 12.57 12.86
N LYS A 30 -2.61 12.50 13.60
CA LYS A 30 -3.45 11.29 13.67
C LYS A 30 -4.68 11.48 12.80
N TYR A 31 -5.06 10.44 12.08
CA TYR A 31 -6.29 10.40 11.29
C TYR A 31 -7.34 9.52 11.97
N ARG A 32 -8.62 9.88 11.78
CA ARG A 32 -9.77 9.01 12.07
C ARG A 32 -10.57 8.78 10.79
N LEU A 33 -11.20 7.61 10.69
CA LEU A 33 -12.17 7.35 9.63
C LEU A 33 -13.39 8.27 9.81
N LEU A 34 -13.79 8.96 8.74
CA LEU A 34 -15.03 9.73 8.69
C LEU A 34 -16.16 8.89 8.08
N TYR A 35 -15.97 8.39 6.85
CA TYR A 35 -16.92 7.49 6.17
C TYR A 35 -16.27 6.76 4.99
N PHE A 36 -16.93 5.70 4.52
CA PHE A 36 -16.68 5.07 3.22
C PHE A 36 -17.66 5.63 2.18
N GLN A 37 -17.25 5.70 0.92
CA GLN A 37 -18.09 6.10 -0.20
C GLN A 37 -17.60 5.42 -1.49
N GLU A 38 -18.18 5.75 -2.65
CA GLU A 38 -17.76 5.13 -3.91
C GLU A 38 -16.43 5.68 -4.45
N LYS A 39 -16.18 6.99 -4.28
CA LYS A 39 -15.00 7.69 -4.82
C LYS A 39 -14.63 8.90 -3.97
N PRO A 40 -13.43 8.95 -3.38
CA PRO A 40 -12.53 7.81 -3.09
C PRO A 40 -13.18 6.80 -2.15
N ASP A 41 -12.64 5.58 -2.07
CA ASP A 41 -13.19 4.48 -1.25
C ASP A 41 -13.44 4.87 0.22
N ALA A 42 -12.55 5.69 0.80
CA ALA A 42 -12.72 6.22 2.15
C ALA A 42 -12.33 7.70 2.28
N VAL A 43 -12.86 8.35 3.31
CA VAL A 43 -12.46 9.69 3.74
C VAL A 43 -12.02 9.62 5.19
N ILE A 44 -10.80 10.08 5.44
CA ILE A 44 -10.23 10.22 6.78
C ILE A 44 -10.05 11.70 7.13
N GLN A 45 -9.98 12.00 8.42
CA GLN A 45 -9.89 13.37 8.90
C GLN A 45 -8.90 13.49 10.07
N ASP A 46 -8.11 14.56 10.10
CA ASP A 46 -7.27 14.88 11.24
C ASP A 46 -8.04 15.65 12.34
N ALA A 47 -7.36 15.94 13.46
CA ALA A 47 -7.96 16.69 14.57
C ALA A 47 -8.26 18.17 14.24
N ARG A 48 -7.67 18.72 13.18
CA ARG A 48 -7.89 20.10 12.72
C ARG A 48 -9.07 20.19 11.73
N GLY A 49 -9.64 19.06 11.35
CA GLY A 49 -10.75 18.99 10.41
C GLY A 49 -10.33 18.80 8.96
N ASN A 50 -9.03 18.69 8.67
CA ASN A 50 -8.53 18.48 7.32
C ASN A 50 -8.92 17.09 6.84
N LYS A 51 -9.55 17.01 5.67
CA LYS A 51 -9.97 15.76 5.05
C LYS A 51 -8.91 15.25 4.10
N LEU A 52 -8.74 13.93 4.07
CA LEU A 52 -7.95 13.23 3.08
C LEU A 52 -8.77 12.08 2.51
N GLY A 53 -8.88 12.05 1.19
CA GLY A 53 -9.43 10.92 0.46
C GLY A 53 -8.44 9.76 0.44
N VAL A 54 -8.91 8.53 0.60
CA VAL A 54 -8.08 7.33 0.49
C VAL A 54 -8.70 6.40 -0.54
N GLU A 55 -8.02 6.27 -1.68
CA GLU A 55 -8.31 5.24 -2.66
C GLU A 55 -7.61 3.95 -2.21
N ILE A 56 -8.33 2.83 -2.18
CA ILE A 56 -7.82 1.55 -1.67
C ILE A 56 -7.75 0.55 -2.82
N THR A 57 -6.66 -0.21 -2.84
CA THR A 57 -6.49 -1.28 -3.82
C THR A 57 -5.63 -2.38 -3.26
N HIS A 58 -5.82 -3.58 -3.79
CA HIS A 58 -5.09 -4.76 -3.39
C HIS A 58 -4.21 -5.19 -4.55
N CYS A 59 -2.92 -5.38 -4.28
CA CYS A 59 -2.00 -5.97 -5.23
C CYS A 59 -2.02 -7.48 -5.02
N PHE A 60 -2.55 -8.19 -6.02
CA PHE A 60 -2.50 -9.65 -6.09
C PHE A 60 -1.39 -10.03 -7.07
N TYR A 61 -0.64 -11.07 -6.74
CA TYR A 61 0.51 -11.49 -7.53
C TYR A 61 0.07 -12.17 -8.84
N ASP A 62 -0.87 -13.09 -8.74
CA ASP A 62 -1.40 -13.83 -9.87
C ASP A 62 -2.93 -13.92 -9.82
N SER A 63 -3.51 -14.44 -10.91
CA SER A 63 -4.95 -14.66 -10.98
C SER A 63 -5.44 -15.76 -10.01
N HIS A 64 -4.54 -16.61 -9.51
CA HIS A 64 -4.85 -17.74 -8.65
C HIS A 64 -4.95 -17.34 -7.16
N GLU A 65 -3.98 -16.60 -6.62
CA GLU A 65 -4.01 -15.85 -5.38
C GLU A 65 -5.18 -14.87 -5.36
N ALA A 66 -5.42 -14.11 -6.44
CA ALA A 66 -6.60 -13.25 -6.51
C ALA A 66 -7.90 -14.06 -6.34
N ARG A 67 -8.03 -15.21 -7.01
CA ARG A 67 -9.18 -16.12 -6.86
C ARG A 67 -9.25 -16.74 -5.46
N ARG A 68 -8.11 -17.10 -4.86
CA ARG A 68 -8.01 -17.70 -3.52
C ARG A 68 -8.38 -16.71 -2.42
N VAL A 69 -7.95 -15.45 -2.54
CA VAL A 69 -8.28 -14.38 -1.59
C VAL A 69 -9.71 -13.86 -1.79
N LEU A 70 -10.23 -13.88 -3.02
CA LEU A 70 -11.60 -13.47 -3.36
C LEU A 70 -12.62 -14.63 -3.34
N GLY A 71 -12.30 -15.78 -2.74
CA GLY A 71 -13.26 -16.87 -2.52
C GLY A 71 -13.82 -17.56 -3.78
N ARG A 72 -13.26 -17.29 -4.98
CA ARG A 72 -13.76 -17.86 -6.24
C ARG A 72 -13.10 -19.20 -6.52
N GLN A 73 -13.54 -20.26 -5.84
CA GLN A 73 -13.18 -21.62 -6.25
C GLN A 73 -14.02 -22.03 -7.46
N HIS A 74 -13.46 -21.89 -8.65
CA HIS A 74 -13.87 -22.69 -9.80
C HIS A 74 -12.63 -23.36 -10.36
N LYS A 75 -12.70 -24.68 -10.44
CA LYS A 75 -11.73 -25.64 -10.96
C LYS A 75 -10.95 -25.07 -12.16
N VAL A 76 -9.71 -24.63 -11.96
CA VAL A 76 -8.79 -24.29 -13.05
C VAL A 76 -7.89 -25.49 -13.25
N ARG A 77 -7.79 -25.93 -14.50
CA ARG A 77 -6.95 -27.04 -14.95
C ARG A 77 -5.49 -26.65 -14.72
N GLU A 78 -4.70 -27.58 -14.21
CA GLU A 78 -3.31 -27.43 -13.75
C GLU A 78 -2.29 -27.16 -14.88
N GLU A 79 -2.69 -26.58 -16.02
CA GLU A 79 -1.89 -26.58 -17.25
C GLU A 79 -1.56 -25.20 -17.85
N GLU A 80 -1.99 -24.09 -17.24
CA GLU A 80 -1.59 -22.75 -17.73
C GLU A 80 -0.39 -22.21 -16.94
N GLU A 81 0.79 -22.53 -17.47
CA GLU A 81 2.04 -21.76 -17.41
C GLU A 81 2.44 -21.19 -16.04
N HIS A 82 3.20 -21.99 -15.29
CA HIS A 82 4.18 -21.49 -14.32
C HIS A 82 5.28 -20.72 -15.05
N ALA A 83 4.97 -19.52 -15.56
CA ALA A 83 5.98 -18.56 -15.95
C ALA A 83 6.66 -18.11 -14.66
N TRP A 84 7.84 -18.65 -14.36
CA TRP A 84 8.69 -18.33 -13.20
C TRP A 84 8.48 -16.90 -12.73
N GLU A 85 7.60 -16.75 -11.75
CA GLU A 85 7.09 -15.44 -11.41
C GLU A 85 8.21 -14.72 -10.65
N THR A 86 8.69 -13.60 -11.18
CA THR A 86 9.83 -12.86 -10.63
C THR A 86 9.36 -11.60 -9.91
N LEU A 87 10.24 -11.07 -9.05
CA LEU A 87 10.05 -9.77 -8.41
C LEU A 87 9.84 -8.64 -9.44
N ASP A 88 10.44 -8.73 -10.63
CA ASP A 88 10.21 -7.77 -11.72
C ASP A 88 8.76 -7.76 -12.20
N THR A 89 8.10 -8.92 -12.24
CA THR A 89 6.67 -9.03 -12.57
C THR A 89 5.81 -8.32 -11.52
N LEU A 90 6.13 -8.47 -10.23
CA LEU A 90 5.42 -7.77 -9.16
C LEU A 90 5.57 -6.24 -9.27
N ILE A 91 6.79 -5.77 -9.54
CA ILE A 91 7.06 -4.34 -9.75
C ILE A 91 6.30 -3.81 -10.97
N ALA A 92 6.25 -4.57 -12.06
CA ALA A 92 5.48 -4.21 -13.25
C ALA A 92 3.98 -4.12 -12.96
N GLU A 93 3.41 -5.07 -12.21
CA GLU A 93 2.00 -5.04 -11.83
C GLU A 93 1.67 -3.91 -10.85
N LEU A 94 2.53 -3.63 -9.88
CA LEU A 94 2.39 -2.45 -9.01
C LEU A 94 2.37 -1.15 -9.82
N ASN A 95 3.30 -1.01 -10.78
CA ASN A 95 3.36 0.15 -11.66
C ASN A 95 2.11 0.29 -12.53
N LYS A 96 1.62 -0.81 -13.13
CA LYS A 96 0.36 -0.81 -13.89
C LYS A 96 -0.82 -0.41 -13.00
N LEU A 97 -0.87 -0.89 -11.77
CA LEU A 97 -1.92 -0.60 -10.81
C LEU A 97 -1.92 0.88 -10.42
N ILE A 98 -0.74 1.45 -10.13
CA ILE A 98 -0.59 2.88 -9.81
C ILE A 98 -1.10 3.71 -10.99
N ARG A 99 -0.58 3.49 -12.20
CA ARG A 99 -0.97 4.25 -13.40
C ARG A 99 -2.48 4.19 -13.67
N ARG A 100 -3.08 3.00 -13.60
CA ARG A 100 -4.53 2.83 -13.77
C ARG A 100 -5.34 3.61 -12.72
N LYS A 101 -4.83 3.72 -11.49
CA LYS A 101 -5.49 4.50 -10.43
C LYS A 101 -5.32 6.00 -10.65
N GLU A 102 -4.16 6.45 -11.13
CA GLU A 102 -3.93 7.84 -11.51
C GLU A 102 -4.84 8.29 -12.66
N GLU A 103 -4.93 7.48 -13.72
CA GLU A 103 -5.85 7.72 -14.85
C GLU A 103 -7.30 7.84 -14.37
N LYS A 104 -7.75 6.94 -13.47
CA LYS A 104 -9.09 7.02 -12.89
C LYS A 104 -9.27 8.27 -12.04
N LYS A 105 -8.27 8.61 -11.24
CA LYS A 105 -8.25 9.77 -10.34
C LYS A 105 -8.35 11.09 -11.10
N ALA A 106 -7.85 11.17 -12.34
CA ALA A 106 -7.96 12.34 -13.21
C ALA A 106 -9.41 12.72 -13.54
N HIS A 107 -10.36 11.78 -13.42
CA HIS A 107 -11.79 12.02 -13.67
C HIS A 107 -12.60 12.37 -12.41
N TYR A 108 -11.94 12.65 -11.28
CA TYR A 108 -12.62 12.94 -10.02
C TYR A 108 -12.70 14.46 -9.83
N VAL A 109 -13.85 14.95 -9.36
CA VAL A 109 -13.95 16.31 -8.82
C VAL A 109 -13.58 16.23 -7.34
N ASP A 110 -12.41 16.74 -7.00
CA ASP A 110 -11.90 16.63 -5.63
C ASP A 110 -12.30 17.82 -4.77
N HIS A 111 -12.93 17.55 -3.64
CA HIS A 111 -13.14 18.54 -2.58
C HIS A 111 -12.00 18.56 -1.54
N TYR A 112 -11.04 17.64 -1.66
CA TYR A 112 -9.91 17.44 -0.76
C TYR A 112 -8.83 16.59 -1.44
N PRO A 113 -7.57 16.63 -0.98
CA PRO A 113 -6.50 15.81 -1.54
C PRO A 113 -6.81 14.32 -1.41
N ILE A 114 -6.25 13.50 -2.29
CA ILE A 114 -6.45 12.04 -2.28
C ILE A 114 -5.09 11.34 -2.23
N ALA A 115 -4.99 10.32 -1.37
CA ALA A 115 -3.87 9.39 -1.28
C ALA A 115 -4.29 8.01 -1.79
N LEU A 116 -3.31 7.21 -2.21
CA LEU A 116 -3.51 5.81 -2.60
C LEU A 116 -2.96 4.88 -1.51
N LEU A 117 -3.77 3.92 -1.09
CA LEU A 117 -3.39 2.84 -0.19
C LEU A 117 -3.38 1.52 -0.96
N ILE A 118 -2.20 0.96 -1.18
CA ILE A 118 -2.00 -0.33 -1.81
C ILE A 118 -1.73 -1.36 -0.71
N ARG A 119 -2.59 -2.37 -0.61
CA ARG A 119 -2.36 -3.52 0.26
C ARG A 119 -1.80 -4.69 -0.54
N ASN A 120 -0.61 -5.14 -0.19
CA ASN A 120 -0.05 -6.38 -0.70
C ASN A 120 -0.86 -7.56 -0.17
N ALA A 121 -1.40 -8.35 -1.09
CA ALA A 121 -2.07 -9.61 -0.78
C ALA A 121 -1.17 -10.82 -1.06
N SER A 122 0.02 -10.62 -1.67
CA SER A 122 0.97 -11.68 -1.95
C SER A 122 1.47 -12.34 -0.66
N LEU A 123 1.58 -13.67 -0.70
CA LEU A 123 2.24 -14.45 0.35
C LEU A 123 3.72 -14.70 0.07
N SER A 124 4.14 -14.49 -1.18
CA SER A 124 5.49 -14.83 -1.68
C SER A 124 6.48 -13.68 -1.56
N PHE A 125 6.01 -12.43 -1.65
CA PHE A 125 6.86 -11.24 -1.56
C PHE A 125 6.43 -10.34 -0.43
N GLY A 126 7.41 -9.92 0.37
CA GLY A 126 7.23 -9.09 1.53
C GLY A 126 7.58 -7.62 1.30
N MET A 127 7.63 -6.88 2.41
CA MET A 127 8.04 -5.48 2.42
C MET A 127 9.50 -5.34 1.96
N SER A 128 10.40 -6.22 2.42
CA SER A 128 11.83 -6.15 2.12
C SER A 128 12.10 -6.31 0.62
N ASP A 129 11.34 -7.19 -0.05
CA ASP A 129 11.44 -7.39 -1.50
C ASP A 129 11.06 -6.12 -2.27
N ILE A 130 9.96 -5.47 -1.88
CA ILE A 130 9.50 -4.25 -2.54
C ILE A 130 10.45 -3.08 -2.29
N LEU A 131 10.96 -2.94 -1.06
CA LEU A 131 11.88 -1.87 -0.72
C LEU A 131 13.22 -1.98 -1.46
N LYS A 132 13.68 -3.21 -1.78
CA LYS A 132 14.89 -3.43 -2.57
C LYS A 132 14.79 -2.86 -3.99
N TYR A 133 13.58 -2.81 -4.56
CA TYR A 133 13.31 -2.36 -5.93
C TYR A 133 12.52 -1.04 -5.96
N ARG A 134 12.51 -0.31 -4.86
CA ARG A 134 11.73 0.93 -4.71
C ARG A 134 12.02 1.96 -5.81
N GLU A 135 13.26 2.08 -6.24
CA GLU A 135 13.66 3.01 -7.32
C GLU A 135 13.08 2.64 -8.70
N MET A 136 12.62 1.39 -8.87
CA MET A 136 11.95 0.92 -10.09
C MET A 136 10.42 1.09 -10.03
N LEU A 137 9.88 1.47 -8.87
CA LEU A 137 8.48 1.85 -8.77
C LEU A 137 8.28 3.20 -9.44
N CYS A 138 7.22 3.29 -10.24
CA CYS A 138 6.81 4.51 -10.90
C CYS A 138 6.59 5.56 -9.81
N LYS A 139 7.38 6.64 -9.86
CA LYS A 139 7.06 7.83 -9.08
C LYS A 139 5.67 8.27 -9.51
N PRO A 140 4.71 8.38 -8.59
CA PRO A 140 3.37 8.83 -8.94
C PRO A 140 3.47 10.19 -9.63
N GLY A 141 2.71 10.39 -10.70
CA GLY A 141 2.69 11.61 -11.51
C GLY A 141 2.08 12.82 -10.78
N GLY A 142 2.03 12.80 -9.44
CA GLY A 142 1.47 13.85 -8.59
C GLY A 142 -0.05 13.78 -8.41
N ALA A 143 -0.74 12.78 -8.98
CA ALA A 143 -2.19 12.64 -8.85
C ALA A 143 -2.65 12.26 -7.42
N PHE A 144 -1.76 11.61 -6.65
CA PHE A 144 -1.96 11.28 -5.25
C PHE A 144 -0.95 12.00 -4.39
N THR A 145 -1.37 12.48 -3.21
CA THR A 145 -0.45 13.12 -2.25
C THR A 145 0.54 12.13 -1.66
N HIS A 146 0.10 10.89 -1.46
CA HIS A 146 0.90 9.79 -0.93
C HIS A 146 0.52 8.48 -1.63
N VAL A 147 1.48 7.57 -1.75
CA VAL A 147 1.23 6.18 -2.16
C VAL A 147 1.75 5.25 -1.09
N TRP A 148 0.85 4.91 -0.17
CA TRP A 148 1.15 4.02 0.94
C TRP A 148 1.07 2.57 0.54
N PHE A 149 2.06 1.79 0.96
CA PHE A 149 2.14 0.37 0.72
C PHE A 149 2.10 -0.39 2.04
N LEU A 150 1.10 -1.27 2.17
CA LEU A 150 0.94 -2.19 3.30
C LEU A 150 1.38 -3.59 2.90
N SER A 151 2.39 -4.13 3.57
CA SER A 151 2.84 -5.50 3.34
C SER A 151 3.27 -6.17 4.63
N ARG A 152 3.30 -7.50 4.62
CA ARG A 152 4.00 -8.31 5.62
C ARG A 152 5.43 -8.56 5.15
N ASP A 153 6.26 -9.12 6.02
CA ASP A 153 7.65 -9.45 5.68
C ASP A 153 8.09 -10.74 6.39
N GLY A 154 7.59 -11.89 5.92
CA GLY A 154 7.82 -13.20 6.56
C GLY A 154 7.14 -13.38 7.93
N THR A 155 6.60 -12.32 8.54
CA THR A 155 5.88 -12.35 9.82
C THR A 155 4.38 -12.09 9.65
N LYS A 156 3.62 -12.22 10.75
CA LYS A 156 2.18 -11.88 10.75
C LYS A 156 1.92 -10.38 10.79
N ASP A 157 2.93 -9.60 11.15
CA ASP A 157 2.84 -8.18 11.40
C ASP A 157 2.80 -7.39 10.10
N TRP A 158 1.95 -6.37 10.10
CA TRP A 158 1.84 -5.46 8.96
C TRP A 158 2.86 -4.33 9.10
N LEU A 159 3.51 -4.03 7.99
CA LEU A 159 4.40 -2.90 7.80
C LEU A 159 3.75 -1.90 6.85
N LEU A 160 4.04 -0.62 7.05
CA LEU A 160 3.55 0.48 6.26
C LEU A 160 4.73 1.33 5.82
N THR A 161 4.85 1.59 4.52
CA THR A 161 5.81 2.55 3.97
C THR A 161 5.10 3.50 3.03
N ASP A 162 5.61 4.73 2.93
CA ASP A 162 5.25 5.61 1.82
C ASP A 162 6.22 5.37 0.67
N LEU A 163 5.69 5.06 -0.51
CA LEU A 163 6.50 4.85 -1.70
C LEU A 163 6.97 6.17 -2.33
N CYS A 164 6.36 7.30 -1.97
CA CYS A 164 6.75 8.63 -2.45
C CYS A 164 7.87 9.29 -1.63
N GLU A 165 7.97 8.99 -0.33
CA GLU A 165 8.95 9.65 0.56
C GLU A 165 10.38 9.15 0.31
N PRO A 166 11.40 10.01 0.17
CA PRO A 166 12.78 9.54 0.02
C PRO A 166 13.17 8.60 1.17
N LYS A 167 14.01 7.59 0.87
CA LYS A 167 14.50 6.65 1.87
C LYS A 167 15.07 7.45 3.03
N GLN A 168 14.49 7.34 4.22
CA GLN A 168 15.05 7.98 5.41
C GLN A 168 16.48 7.45 5.54
N ALA A 169 17.47 8.35 5.52
CA ALA A 169 18.84 7.99 5.80
C ALA A 169 18.86 7.38 7.21
N GLU A 170 19.46 6.20 7.36
CA GLU A 170 19.72 5.66 8.69
C GLU A 170 20.49 6.72 9.49
N PRO A 171 20.19 6.91 10.78
CA PRO A 171 20.96 7.83 11.59
C PRO A 171 22.41 7.39 11.53
N ALA A 172 23.26 8.25 10.95
CA ALA A 172 24.70 8.05 10.93
C ALA A 172 25.11 7.76 12.38
N GLY A 173 25.62 6.55 12.61
CA GLY A 173 26.12 6.14 13.91
C GLY A 173 27.01 7.25 14.44
N SER A 174 26.65 7.76 15.62
CA SER A 174 27.48 8.70 16.37
C SER A 174 28.84 8.07 16.56
N ALA A 175 29.81 8.50 15.75
CA ALA A 175 31.22 8.29 16.05
C ALA A 175 31.49 9.05 17.35
N ASP A 176 31.57 8.29 18.42
CA ASP A 176 32.03 8.72 19.73
C ASP A 176 33.51 9.10 19.60
N ASP A 177 33.75 10.40 19.36
CA ASP A 177 35.09 10.98 19.33
C ASP A 177 35.48 11.35 20.76
N SER A 178 35.84 10.32 21.52
CA SER A 178 36.44 10.43 22.84
C SER A 178 37.94 10.18 22.74
N GLN A 179 38.71 11.16 22.27
CA GLN A 179 40.13 11.26 22.62
C GLN A 179 40.31 12.30 23.72
N THR A 180 40.39 11.76 24.93
CA THR A 180 40.76 12.40 26.18
C THR A 180 42.15 13.00 26.11
N THR A 181 42.26 14.25 26.50
CA THR A 181 43.51 14.92 26.85
C THR A 181 44.04 14.38 28.19
N GLY A 182 45.32 14.02 28.23
CA GLY A 182 46.09 13.68 29.45
C GLY A 182 47.28 12.80 29.06
N SER A 183 48.55 13.14 29.33
CA SER A 183 49.17 14.14 30.19
C SER A 183 50.50 14.60 29.57
#